data_AF-A0A2M6ZWJ3-F1
#
_entry.id   AF-A0A2M6ZWJ3-F1
#
_cell.length_a   1.000
_cell.length_b   1.000
_cell.length_c   1.000
_cell.angle_alpha   90.00
_cell.angle_beta   90.00
_cell.angle_gamma   90.00
#
_symmetry.space_group_name_H-M   'P 1'
#
loop_
_entity.id
_entity.type
_entity.pdbx_description
1 polymer ?
#
loop_
_entity_poly.entity_id
_entity_poly.type
_entity_poly.pdbx_seq_one_letter_code
_entity_poly.pdbx_strand_id
1 'polypeptide(L)'
;MFTSGEIQFYSPVNPYLLSSMQLGNNTDSSTALAREPNTNDRSSYSQAFNEFVSSTIYDYLQIHRRVAARGVSGVSHNGAIRTDEIYSNYTWYSFFEGKDVAMMRENPYLSFQETGRSEGKILGVLHYADPRSLGEEAMRRLTQFDPSLAQEVRDLQQEYQRSSVWQRAPNNLVQRALYALVQERIEWFKTERSQLGDKISENNLSEFIRIASVFYRDLISIHPFEDCNGRATRLFALYGIFIREGLAPPRFRDIDEDFTLSNRELEHEIQEGLNRSNRLYAELAENIRQGRPLEDTVRIAIPDLPDFLEPSNLLMFLRRISFNTNFDPNVLIRAYNNHALEMSFSPDHLFD
;
A
#
# COMPACT_ATOMS: atom_id res chain seq x y z
N MET A 1 -8.95 -17.21 -21.68
CA MET A 1 -8.47 -16.20 -22.65
C MET A 1 -8.76 -14.85 -22.03
N PHE A 2 -7.74 -14.20 -21.46
CA PHE A 2 -7.89 -12.91 -20.79
C PHE A 2 -7.55 -11.82 -21.81
N THR A 3 -8.46 -10.88 -22.01
CA THR A 3 -8.24 -9.70 -22.85
C THR A 3 -7.26 -8.78 -22.12
N SER A 4 -6.10 -8.56 -22.74
CA SER A 4 -5.10 -7.59 -22.31
C SER A 4 -5.72 -6.18 -22.31
N GLY A 5 -6.13 -5.67 -21.15
CA GLY A 5 -6.30 -4.25 -20.98
C GLY A 5 -4.92 -3.61 -21.19
N GLU A 6 -4.80 -2.70 -22.15
CA GLU A 6 -3.55 -1.97 -22.39
C GLU A 6 -3.14 -1.24 -21.10
N ILE A 7 -2.02 -1.64 -20.52
CA ILE A 7 -1.44 -0.96 -19.36
C ILE A 7 -0.76 0.28 -19.90
N GLN A 8 -1.36 1.45 -19.66
CA GLN A 8 -0.79 2.71 -20.11
C GLN A 8 0.44 3.07 -19.25
N PHE A 9 1.59 3.23 -19.91
CA PHE A 9 2.78 3.83 -19.31
C PHE A 9 2.58 5.35 -19.34
N TYR A 10 2.38 5.96 -18.18
CA TYR A 10 2.22 7.40 -18.11
C TYR A 10 3.62 8.05 -18.10
N SER A 11 3.76 9.15 -18.84
CA SER A 11 4.85 10.09 -18.59
C SER A 11 4.77 10.52 -17.11
N PRO A 12 5.89 10.60 -16.36
CA PRO A 12 5.93 10.68 -14.89
C PRO A 12 5.34 11.96 -14.26
N VAL A 13 4.50 12.71 -14.98
CA VAL A 13 3.84 13.92 -14.49
C VAL A 13 2.34 13.75 -14.65
N ASN A 14 1.68 13.22 -13.62
CA ASN A 14 0.24 13.36 -13.45
C ASN A 14 -0.04 14.68 -12.71
N PRO A 15 -0.56 15.73 -13.40
CA PRO A 15 -0.74 17.04 -12.80
C PRO A 15 -1.85 17.12 -11.73
N TYR A 16 -2.59 16.04 -11.43
CA TYR A 16 -3.75 16.09 -10.53
C TYR A 16 -3.54 15.41 -9.17
N LEU A 17 -2.40 14.76 -8.94
CA LEU A 17 -1.89 14.56 -7.57
C LEU A 17 -1.51 15.91 -6.91
N LEU A 18 -1.39 16.99 -7.70
CA LEU A 18 -0.91 18.31 -7.26
C LEU A 18 -1.93 19.13 -6.45
N SER A 19 -3.25 18.93 -6.59
CA SER A 19 -4.24 19.80 -5.91
C SER A 19 -4.59 19.35 -4.49
N SER A 20 -4.54 18.05 -4.20
CA SER A 20 -4.95 17.49 -2.91
C SER A 20 -3.95 17.71 -1.76
N MET A 21 -2.73 18.18 -2.07
CA MET A 21 -1.71 18.52 -1.05
C MET A 21 -1.57 20.03 -0.77
N GLN A 22 -2.36 20.89 -1.43
CA GLN A 22 -2.36 22.35 -1.24
C GLN A 22 -3.62 22.92 -0.57
N LEU A 23 -4.35 22.14 0.23
CA LEU A 23 -5.32 22.73 1.18
C LEU A 23 -4.59 23.25 2.43
N GLY A 24 -3.71 24.22 2.21
CA GLY A 24 -3.27 25.17 3.21
C GLY A 24 -4.16 26.41 3.11
N ASN A 25 -4.76 26.79 4.24
CA ASN A 25 -5.62 27.94 4.44
C ASN A 25 -5.24 29.16 3.58
N ASN A 26 -5.98 29.42 2.50
CA ASN A 26 -6.02 30.73 1.87
C ASN A 26 -7.48 31.15 1.71
N THR A 27 -7.84 32.19 2.45
CA THR A 27 -9.19 32.72 2.65
C THR A 27 -9.68 33.63 1.52
N ASP A 28 -9.08 33.62 0.34
CA ASP A 28 -9.47 34.52 -0.76
C ASP A 28 -9.85 33.74 -2.03
N SER A 29 -11.08 33.27 -2.05
CA SER A 29 -11.76 32.66 -3.20
C SER A 29 -12.48 33.73 -4.03
N SER A 30 -11.77 34.47 -4.88
CA SER A 30 -12.48 35.19 -5.96
C SER A 30 -11.69 35.51 -7.25
N THR A 31 -10.38 35.28 -7.34
CA THR A 31 -9.63 35.65 -8.57
C THR A 31 -8.44 34.72 -8.87
N ALA A 32 -8.68 33.42 -9.02
CA ALA A 32 -7.70 32.52 -9.63
C ALA A 32 -8.10 32.22 -11.08
N LEU A 33 -7.80 33.15 -12.00
CA LEU A 33 -7.75 32.82 -13.42
C LEU A 33 -6.61 31.80 -13.61
N ALA A 34 -6.95 30.62 -14.12
CA ALA A 34 -6.01 29.57 -14.45
C ALA A 34 -4.98 30.09 -15.46
N ARG A 35 -3.81 30.51 -14.98
CA ARG A 35 -2.63 30.63 -15.83
C ARG A 35 -2.18 29.22 -16.16
N GLU A 36 -1.94 28.95 -17.45
CA GLU A 36 -1.30 27.69 -17.84
C GLU A 36 0.01 27.52 -17.05
N PRO A 37 0.24 26.36 -16.41
CA PRO A 37 1.43 26.16 -15.62
C PRO A 37 2.65 26.21 -16.52
N ASN A 38 3.63 27.02 -16.13
CA ASN A 38 4.93 27.15 -16.79
C ASN A 38 5.55 25.75 -16.96
N THR A 39 5.96 25.41 -18.19
CA THR A 39 6.47 24.07 -18.54
C THR A 39 7.75 23.70 -17.79
N ASN A 40 8.48 24.68 -17.27
CA ASN A 40 9.67 24.47 -16.43
C ASN A 40 9.33 24.01 -14.99
N ASP A 41 8.12 24.29 -14.48
CA ASP A 41 7.68 23.88 -13.13
C ASP A 41 7.15 22.43 -13.08
N ARG A 42 6.88 21.82 -14.23
CA ARG A 42 6.44 20.41 -14.33
C ARG A 42 7.52 19.39 -13.98
N SER A 43 8.78 19.82 -13.93
CA SER A 43 9.94 18.97 -13.62
C SER A 43 10.21 18.85 -12.12
N SER A 44 9.81 19.83 -11.30
CA SER A 44 10.27 19.93 -9.91
C SER A 44 9.60 18.97 -8.93
N TYR A 45 8.36 18.54 -9.18
CA TYR A 45 7.60 17.68 -8.25
C TYR A 45 7.74 16.19 -8.50
N SER A 46 7.76 15.75 -9.76
CA SER A 46 8.20 14.39 -10.09
C SER A 46 9.65 14.23 -9.64
N GLN A 47 10.50 15.26 -9.83
CA GLN A 47 11.84 15.27 -9.27
C GLN A 47 11.83 15.30 -7.73
N ALA A 48 11.00 16.07 -7.04
CA ALA A 48 10.93 16.04 -5.57
C ALA A 48 10.37 14.72 -5.01
N PHE A 49 9.42 14.07 -5.69
CA PHE A 49 8.89 12.76 -5.31
C PHE A 49 9.88 11.63 -5.67
N ASN A 50 10.58 11.75 -6.80
CA ASN A 50 11.64 10.82 -7.22
C ASN A 50 12.92 10.98 -6.38
N GLU A 51 13.27 12.20 -5.96
CA GLU A 51 14.31 12.50 -4.96
C GLU A 51 13.90 11.99 -3.57
N PHE A 52 12.58 11.99 -3.28
CA PHE A 52 12.02 11.50 -2.01
C PHE A 52 11.94 9.97 -1.90
N VAL A 53 11.99 9.23 -3.00
CA VAL A 53 12.13 7.76 -3.01
C VAL A 53 13.52 7.41 -3.56
N SER A 54 14.57 7.85 -2.85
CA SER A 54 15.95 7.42 -3.14
C SER A 54 16.22 5.95 -2.78
N SER A 55 15.17 5.16 -2.53
CA SER A 55 15.24 3.74 -2.12
C SER A 55 16.23 3.53 -0.98
N THR A 56 16.27 4.43 0.00
CA THR A 56 17.09 4.26 1.20
C THR A 56 16.21 4.07 2.42
N ILE A 57 16.78 3.48 3.48
CA ILE A 57 16.10 3.42 4.77
C ILE A 57 15.82 4.83 5.32
N TYR A 58 16.69 5.81 5.05
CA TYR A 58 16.48 7.18 5.47
C TYR A 58 15.19 7.77 4.90
N ASP A 59 14.90 7.53 3.62
CA ASP A 59 13.63 7.98 3.01
C ASP A 59 12.44 7.33 3.68
N TYR A 60 12.55 6.03 3.96
CA TYR A 60 11.49 5.31 4.63
C TYR A 60 11.19 5.88 6.03
N LEU A 61 12.25 6.22 6.79
CA LEU A 61 12.13 6.93 8.06
C LEU A 61 11.51 8.33 7.90
N GLN A 62 11.86 9.09 6.86
CA GLN A 62 11.27 10.41 6.61
C GLN A 62 9.80 10.32 6.18
N ILE A 63 9.43 9.34 5.36
CA ILE A 63 8.04 9.04 5.01
C ILE A 63 7.24 8.75 6.28
N HIS A 64 7.74 7.83 7.11
CA HIS A 64 7.08 7.51 8.37
C HIS A 64 6.93 8.74 9.27
N ARG A 65 7.98 9.54 9.43
CA ARG A 65 7.93 10.79 10.22
C ARG A 65 6.82 11.72 9.76
N ARG A 66 6.65 11.92 8.44
CA ARG A 66 5.63 12.80 7.86
C ARG A 66 4.22 12.24 8.04
N VAL A 67 4.04 10.94 7.87
CA VAL A 67 2.76 10.25 8.06
C VAL A 67 2.32 10.35 9.52
N ALA A 68 3.22 10.01 10.46
CA ALA A 68 2.92 10.01 11.89
C ALA A 68 2.63 11.43 12.41
N ALA A 69 3.38 12.44 11.94
CA ALA A 69 3.17 13.84 12.32
C ALA A 69 1.78 14.40 11.94
N ARG A 70 1.08 13.78 10.97
CA ARG A 70 -0.19 14.30 10.42
C ARG A 70 -1.43 13.54 10.86
N GLY A 71 -1.31 12.44 11.62
CA GLY A 71 -2.47 11.53 11.69
C GLY A 71 -2.53 10.49 12.79
N VAL A 72 -1.69 10.52 13.83
CA VAL A 72 -1.90 9.69 15.02
C VAL A 72 -1.46 10.42 16.29
N SER A 73 -2.41 10.64 17.20
CA SER A 73 -2.11 11.06 18.57
C SER A 73 -1.50 9.88 19.35
N GLY A 74 -0.32 10.06 19.93
CA GLY A 74 0.29 9.08 20.85
C GLY A 74 1.56 8.37 20.35
N VAL A 75 2.00 8.59 19.11
CA VAL A 75 3.28 8.04 18.64
C VAL A 75 4.43 8.87 19.23
N SER A 76 5.28 8.22 20.02
CA SER A 76 6.36 8.89 20.74
C SER A 76 7.63 9.04 19.90
N HIS A 77 7.81 8.19 18.87
CA HIS A 77 9.04 8.09 18.07
C HIS A 77 8.82 8.20 16.55
N ASN A 78 8.47 9.40 16.08
CA ASN A 78 8.21 9.66 14.66
C ASN A 78 9.47 9.52 13.79
N GLY A 79 9.44 8.57 12.86
CA GLY A 79 10.56 8.29 11.94
C GLY A 79 11.74 7.56 12.58
N ALA A 80 11.50 6.78 13.63
CA ALA A 80 12.52 5.92 14.23
C ALA A 80 12.05 4.47 14.26
N ILE A 81 12.99 3.54 14.07
CA ILE A 81 12.75 2.11 14.25
C ILE A 81 12.41 1.85 15.72
N ARG A 82 11.37 1.05 15.96
CA ARG A 82 10.91 0.67 17.30
C ARG A 82 11.99 -0.08 18.08
N THR A 83 11.91 0.03 19.39
CA THR A 83 12.80 -0.64 20.35
C THR A 83 12.16 -1.82 21.05
N ASP A 84 10.83 -1.91 21.01
CA ASP A 84 10.06 -2.86 21.78
C ASP A 84 9.38 -3.88 20.86
N GLU A 85 9.01 -5.02 21.43
CA GLU A 85 8.18 -6.01 20.76
C GLU A 85 6.77 -5.43 20.52
N ILE A 86 6.22 -5.74 19.33
CA ILE A 86 4.83 -5.41 19.00
C ILE A 86 4.08 -6.70 18.70
N TYR A 87 2.94 -6.82 19.36
CA TYR A 87 1.90 -7.78 19.04
C TYR A 87 0.85 -7.05 18.19
N SER A 88 0.16 -7.79 17.32
CA SER A 88 -0.84 -7.18 16.42
C SER A 88 -1.84 -6.28 17.16
N ASN A 89 -2.21 -5.18 16.51
CA ASN A 89 -3.17 -4.18 16.99
C ASN A 89 -4.61 -4.72 17.12
N TYR A 90 -4.89 -5.92 16.62
CA TYR A 90 -6.16 -6.56 16.91
C TYR A 90 -6.14 -6.98 18.38
N THR A 91 -6.78 -6.15 19.19
CA THR A 91 -7.04 -6.32 20.62
C THR A 91 -7.07 -7.80 21.01
N TRP A 92 -6.10 -8.20 21.82
CA TRP A 92 -6.07 -9.42 22.65
C TRP A 92 -7.07 -10.49 22.19
N TYR A 93 -6.58 -11.44 21.39
CA TYR A 93 -7.33 -12.57 20.82
C TYR A 93 -8.13 -12.25 19.55
N SER A 94 -7.50 -12.52 18.40
CA SER A 94 -8.18 -12.49 17.09
C SER A 94 -8.54 -13.87 16.61
N PHE A 95 -9.67 -13.95 15.90
CA PHE A 95 -10.13 -15.16 15.23
C PHE A 95 -9.67 -15.16 13.78
N PHE A 96 -8.77 -16.07 13.45
CA PHE A 96 -8.20 -16.23 12.11
C PHE A 96 -8.76 -17.47 11.42
N GLU A 97 -8.86 -17.43 10.09
CA GLU A 97 -9.08 -18.65 9.32
C GLU A 97 -7.80 -19.50 9.30
N GLY A 98 -7.96 -20.82 9.07
CA GLY A 98 -6.80 -21.72 9.01
C GLY A 98 -5.79 -21.34 7.92
N LYS A 99 -6.27 -20.79 6.80
CA LYS A 99 -5.42 -20.31 5.71
C LYS A 99 -4.58 -19.10 6.15
N ASP A 100 -5.15 -18.16 6.92
CA ASP A 100 -4.45 -16.95 7.34
C ASP A 100 -3.32 -17.31 8.31
N VAL A 101 -3.60 -18.23 9.24
CA VAL A 101 -2.58 -18.75 10.16
C VAL A 101 -1.45 -19.47 9.41
N ALA A 102 -1.77 -20.23 8.36
CA ALA A 102 -0.75 -20.85 7.52
C ALA A 102 0.12 -19.78 6.83
N MET A 103 -0.50 -18.75 6.26
CA MET A 103 0.23 -17.64 5.60
C MET A 103 1.10 -16.84 6.57
N MET A 104 0.64 -16.63 7.81
CA MET A 104 1.43 -15.99 8.86
C MET A 104 2.63 -16.85 9.27
N ARG A 105 2.45 -18.17 9.36
CA ARG A 105 3.54 -19.11 9.72
C ARG A 105 4.58 -19.27 8.60
N GLU A 106 4.17 -19.13 7.35
CA GLU A 106 5.06 -19.13 6.19
C GLU A 106 5.82 -17.81 6.02
N ASN A 107 5.36 -16.73 6.65
CA ASN A 107 6.02 -15.44 6.60
C ASN A 107 7.26 -15.42 7.52
N PRO A 108 8.47 -15.15 6.99
CA PRO A 108 9.70 -15.30 7.75
C PRO A 108 9.87 -14.27 8.89
N TYR A 109 9.06 -13.21 8.86
CA TYR A 109 9.11 -12.11 9.83
C TYR A 109 8.00 -12.18 10.88
N LEU A 110 7.06 -13.12 10.75
CA LEU A 110 5.93 -13.25 11.64
C LEU A 110 6.02 -14.54 12.43
N SER A 111 5.47 -14.52 13.64
CA SER A 111 5.16 -15.75 14.37
C SER A 111 3.76 -15.69 14.93
N PHE A 112 3.10 -16.84 15.01
CA PHE A 112 1.73 -16.95 15.47
C PHE A 112 1.63 -17.92 16.63
N GLN A 113 1.23 -17.41 17.78
CA GLN A 113 0.94 -18.21 18.96
C GLN A 113 -0.56 -18.51 19.03
N GLU A 114 -0.92 -19.77 18.79
CA GLU A 114 -2.28 -20.25 18.98
C GLU A 114 -2.60 -20.34 20.48
N THR A 115 -3.71 -19.74 20.89
CA THR A 115 -4.19 -19.72 22.29
C THR A 115 -5.52 -20.45 22.46
N GLY A 116 -6.20 -20.81 21.37
CA GLY A 116 -7.44 -21.56 21.42
C GLY A 116 -8.08 -21.77 20.04
N ARG A 117 -9.24 -22.40 20.03
CA ARG A 117 -10.07 -22.61 18.83
C ARG A 117 -11.53 -22.43 19.19
N SER A 118 -12.30 -21.81 18.29
CA SER A 118 -13.76 -21.67 18.43
C SER A 118 -14.42 -21.64 17.06
N GLU A 119 -15.48 -22.43 16.87
CA GLU A 119 -16.29 -22.42 15.64
C GLU A 119 -15.47 -22.54 14.33
N GLY A 120 -14.43 -23.39 14.34
CA GLY A 120 -13.55 -23.58 13.18
C GLY A 120 -12.54 -22.45 12.95
N LYS A 121 -12.56 -21.38 13.75
CA LYS A 121 -11.57 -20.31 13.75
C LYS A 121 -10.48 -20.57 14.79
N ILE A 122 -9.29 -20.06 14.49
CA ILE A 122 -8.11 -20.18 15.35
C ILE A 122 -7.93 -18.88 16.13
N LEU A 123 -7.88 -19.01 17.45
CA LEU A 123 -7.59 -17.90 18.34
C LEU A 123 -6.09 -17.82 18.57
N GLY A 124 -5.51 -16.63 18.46
CA GLY A 124 -4.09 -16.47 18.77
C GLY A 124 -3.58 -15.04 18.73
N VAL A 125 -2.27 -14.94 18.90
CA VAL A 125 -1.51 -13.69 18.90
C VAL A 125 -0.50 -13.75 17.76
N LEU A 126 -0.57 -12.75 16.89
CA LEU A 126 0.45 -12.49 15.87
C LEU A 126 1.54 -11.61 16.46
N HIS A 127 2.78 -12.06 16.35
CA HIS A 127 3.98 -11.33 16.71
C HIS A 127 4.69 -10.90 15.43
N TYR A 128 5.01 -9.62 15.34
CA TYR A 128 5.88 -9.11 14.29
C TYR A 128 7.34 -9.49 14.55
N ALA A 129 8.23 -9.13 13.63
CA ALA A 129 9.64 -9.47 13.72
C ALA A 129 10.23 -9.09 15.09
N ASP A 130 10.80 -10.07 15.78
CA ASP A 130 11.47 -9.88 17.06
C ASP A 130 12.71 -10.79 17.08
N PRO A 131 13.88 -10.30 17.53
CA PRO A 131 15.10 -11.11 17.64
C PRO A 131 14.90 -12.49 18.28
N ARG A 132 13.96 -12.64 19.22
CA ARG A 132 13.71 -13.91 19.93
C ARG A 132 12.98 -14.95 19.08
N SER A 133 12.30 -14.54 18.03
CA SER A 133 11.40 -15.40 17.25
C SER A 133 11.50 -15.22 15.73
N LEU A 134 12.56 -14.58 15.23
CA LEU A 134 12.82 -14.50 13.79
C LEU A 134 12.85 -15.90 13.16
N GLY A 135 12.10 -16.09 12.07
CA GLY A 135 12.09 -17.32 11.31
C GLY A 135 13.43 -17.60 10.63
N GLU A 136 13.63 -18.85 10.22
CA GLU A 136 14.90 -19.32 9.63
C GLU A 136 15.36 -18.48 8.44
N GLU A 137 14.43 -18.12 7.55
CA GLU A 137 14.72 -17.32 6.36
C GLU A 137 15.08 -15.87 6.72
N ALA A 138 14.41 -15.25 7.70
CA ALA A 138 14.80 -13.92 8.18
C ALA A 138 16.19 -13.96 8.85
N MET A 139 16.48 -15.01 9.62
CA MET A 139 17.80 -15.23 10.21
C MET A 139 18.87 -15.49 9.15
N ARG A 140 18.55 -16.20 8.06
CA ARG A 140 19.45 -16.41 6.93
C ARG A 140 19.80 -15.09 6.25
N ARG A 141 18.80 -14.23 6.00
CA ARG A 141 18.98 -12.88 5.43
C ARG A 141 19.85 -12.02 6.34
N LEU A 142 19.54 -11.97 7.64
CA LEU A 142 20.34 -11.24 8.62
C LEU A 142 21.79 -11.74 8.66
N THR A 143 22.01 -13.06 8.58
CA THR A 143 23.36 -13.65 8.55
C THR A 143 24.16 -13.23 7.32
N GLN A 144 23.51 -13.13 6.17
CA GLN A 144 24.18 -12.70 4.93
C GLN A 144 24.50 -11.20 4.96
N PHE A 145 23.66 -10.40 5.59
CA PHE A 145 23.79 -8.94 5.61
C PHE A 145 24.70 -8.44 6.74
N ASP A 146 24.52 -8.94 7.97
CA ASP A 146 25.31 -8.61 9.15
C ASP A 146 25.55 -9.88 10.00
N PRO A 147 26.61 -10.66 9.70
CA PRO A 147 26.91 -11.91 10.41
C PRO A 147 27.14 -11.72 11.92
N SER A 148 27.69 -10.56 12.33
CA SER A 148 27.97 -10.27 13.74
C SER A 148 26.66 -10.06 14.50
N LEU A 149 25.77 -9.24 13.96
CA LEU A 149 24.44 -9.02 14.55
C LEU A 149 23.60 -10.30 14.54
N ALA A 150 23.68 -11.10 13.48
CA ALA A 150 23.01 -12.40 13.43
C ALA A 150 23.49 -13.35 14.53
N GLN A 151 24.77 -13.31 14.88
CA GLN A 151 25.31 -14.08 16.00
C GLN A 151 24.74 -13.60 17.34
N GLU A 152 24.69 -12.29 17.59
CA GLU A 152 24.06 -11.71 18.79
C GLU A 152 22.59 -12.17 18.92
N VAL A 153 21.84 -12.19 17.80
CA VAL A 153 20.45 -12.68 17.78
C VAL A 153 20.36 -14.17 18.09
N ARG A 154 21.25 -15.01 17.54
CA ARG A 154 21.28 -16.45 17.85
C ARG A 154 21.59 -16.71 19.32
N ASP A 155 22.53 -15.96 19.89
CA ASP A 155 22.92 -16.10 21.29
C ASP A 155 21.73 -15.79 22.20
N LEU A 156 20.98 -14.72 21.88
CA LEU A 156 19.72 -14.40 22.56
C LEU A 156 18.68 -15.52 22.43
N GLN A 157 18.47 -16.06 21.22
CA GLN A 157 17.51 -17.15 21.00
C GLN A 157 17.88 -18.42 21.79
N GLN A 158 19.18 -18.75 21.87
CA GLN A 158 19.67 -19.89 22.66
C GLN A 158 19.49 -19.66 24.17
N GLU A 159 19.78 -18.45 24.66
CA GLU A 159 19.54 -18.09 26.06
C GLU A 159 18.06 -18.20 26.41
N TYR A 160 17.20 -17.69 25.56
CA TYR A 160 15.75 -17.76 25.72
C TYR A 160 15.23 -19.20 25.75
N GLN A 161 15.77 -20.10 24.92
CA GLN A 161 15.45 -21.52 24.94
C GLN A 161 15.89 -22.24 26.23
N ARG A 162 16.94 -21.75 26.90
CA ARG A 162 17.48 -22.33 28.14
C ARG A 162 16.83 -21.75 29.40
N SER A 163 16.26 -20.56 29.32
CA SER A 163 15.64 -19.85 30.44
C SER A 163 14.19 -20.28 30.64
N SER A 164 13.80 -20.56 31.88
CA SER A 164 12.38 -20.70 32.27
C SER A 164 11.70 -19.34 32.51
N VAL A 165 12.47 -18.25 32.52
CA VAL A 165 11.98 -16.89 32.75
C VAL A 165 11.91 -16.16 31.42
N TRP A 166 10.74 -15.61 31.13
CA TRP A 166 10.49 -14.78 29.96
C TRP A 166 11.28 -13.47 30.09
N GLN A 167 12.31 -13.30 29.26
CA GLN A 167 13.08 -12.06 29.19
C GLN A 167 12.77 -11.31 27.89
N ARG A 168 12.64 -9.98 28.00
CA ARG A 168 12.51 -9.11 26.83
C ARG A 168 13.87 -9.06 26.11
N ALA A 169 13.82 -9.00 24.79
CA ALA A 169 15.02 -8.70 24.01
C ALA A 169 15.57 -7.31 24.42
N PRO A 170 16.90 -7.11 24.49
CA PRO A 170 17.47 -5.80 24.70
C PRO A 170 16.98 -4.81 23.63
N ASN A 171 16.48 -3.65 24.05
CA ASN A 171 15.87 -2.64 23.16
C ASN A 171 16.79 -2.22 22.01
N ASN A 172 18.10 -2.13 22.25
CA ASN A 172 19.09 -1.81 21.22
C ASN A 172 19.27 -2.94 20.20
N LEU A 173 19.14 -4.21 20.60
CA LEU A 173 19.25 -5.36 19.72
C LEU A 173 18.01 -5.48 18.83
N VAL A 174 16.81 -5.21 19.36
CA VAL A 174 15.57 -5.11 18.57
C VAL A 174 15.74 -4.06 17.47
N GLN A 175 16.12 -2.84 17.85
CA GLN A 175 16.24 -1.75 16.89
C GLN A 175 17.29 -2.05 15.80
N ARG A 176 18.47 -2.55 16.18
CA ARG A 176 19.53 -2.91 15.23
C ARG A 176 19.10 -4.03 14.28
N ALA A 177 18.48 -5.09 14.79
CA ALA A 177 18.01 -6.22 13.98
C ALA A 177 16.95 -5.78 12.97
N LEU A 178 15.95 -5.01 13.41
CA LEU A 178 14.90 -4.50 12.52
C LEU A 178 15.47 -3.55 11.46
N TYR A 179 16.36 -2.63 11.85
CA TYR A 179 17.05 -1.75 10.91
C TYR A 179 17.80 -2.55 9.85
N ALA A 180 18.58 -3.55 10.26
CA ALA A 180 19.36 -4.39 9.36
C ALA A 180 18.46 -5.18 8.40
N LEU A 181 17.35 -5.74 8.87
CA LEU A 181 16.38 -6.44 8.02
C LEU A 181 15.71 -5.49 7.00
N VAL A 182 15.30 -4.28 7.42
CA VAL A 182 14.74 -3.28 6.49
C VAL A 182 15.77 -2.88 5.44
N GLN A 183 17.00 -2.58 5.86
CA GLN A 183 18.07 -2.19 4.96
C GLN A 183 18.41 -3.31 3.97
N GLU A 184 18.48 -4.55 4.43
CA GLU A 184 18.70 -5.72 3.58
C GLU A 184 17.60 -5.87 2.52
N ARG A 185 16.33 -5.71 2.90
CA ARG A 185 15.20 -5.74 1.95
C ARG A 185 15.26 -4.63 0.91
N ILE A 186 15.68 -3.44 1.32
CA ILE A 186 15.87 -2.31 0.41
C ILE A 186 16.99 -2.59 -0.60
N GLU A 187 18.14 -3.12 -0.15
CA GLU A 187 19.26 -3.46 -1.04
C GLU A 187 18.92 -4.63 -1.97
N TRP A 188 18.19 -5.63 -1.48
CA TRP A 188 17.65 -6.69 -2.31
C TRP A 188 16.73 -6.14 -3.42
N PHE A 189 15.77 -5.29 -3.06
CA PHE A 189 14.86 -4.69 -4.04
C PHE A 189 15.63 -3.91 -5.12
N LYS A 190 16.62 -3.09 -4.73
CA LYS A 190 17.47 -2.35 -5.67
C LYS A 190 18.20 -3.29 -6.63
N THR A 191 18.75 -4.38 -6.10
CA THR A 191 19.46 -5.40 -6.88
C THR A 191 18.52 -6.07 -7.88
N GLU A 192 17.39 -6.62 -7.43
CA GLU A 192 16.42 -7.29 -8.30
C GLU A 192 15.82 -6.34 -9.34
N ARG A 193 15.44 -5.12 -8.93
CA ARG A 193 14.94 -4.10 -9.86
C ARG A 193 15.97 -3.79 -10.94
N SER A 194 17.26 -3.65 -10.59
CA SER A 194 18.30 -3.34 -11.57
C SER A 194 18.45 -4.41 -12.67
N GLN A 195 18.11 -5.67 -12.37
CA GLN A 195 18.16 -6.77 -13.33
C GLN A 195 17.09 -6.65 -14.44
N LEU A 196 16.05 -5.83 -14.23
CA LEU A 196 14.99 -5.59 -15.22
C LEU A 196 15.37 -4.57 -16.30
N GLY A 197 16.55 -3.96 -16.21
CA GLY A 197 17.03 -2.93 -17.13
C GLY A 197 16.58 -1.51 -16.75
N ASP A 198 16.82 -0.55 -17.65
CA ASP A 198 16.67 0.88 -17.31
C ASP A 198 15.22 1.31 -17.08
N LYS A 199 14.26 0.67 -17.75
CA LYS A 199 12.84 1.05 -17.71
C LYS A 199 11.94 -0.16 -17.54
N ILE A 200 10.86 0.03 -16.79
CA ILE A 200 9.75 -0.91 -16.78
C ILE A 200 8.92 -0.73 -18.07
N SER A 201 8.55 -1.85 -18.68
CA SER A 201 7.84 -1.99 -19.94
C SER A 201 6.91 -3.21 -19.84
N GLU A 202 6.06 -3.43 -20.83
CA GLU A 202 5.14 -4.59 -20.83
C GLU A 202 5.88 -5.93 -20.65
N ASN A 203 7.07 -6.06 -21.23
CA ASN A 203 7.85 -7.31 -21.21
C ASN A 203 8.41 -7.67 -19.83
N ASN A 204 8.60 -6.71 -18.92
CA ASN A 204 9.18 -6.94 -17.59
C ASN A 204 8.26 -6.49 -16.44
N LEU A 205 7.04 -6.03 -16.75
CA LEU A 205 6.09 -5.53 -15.76
C LEU A 205 5.65 -6.62 -14.76
N SER A 206 5.32 -7.82 -15.24
CA SER A 206 4.91 -8.93 -14.36
C SER A 206 6.02 -9.28 -13.35
N GLU A 207 7.27 -9.28 -13.80
CA GLU A 207 8.42 -9.54 -12.92
C GLU A 207 8.66 -8.37 -11.94
N PHE A 208 8.48 -7.12 -12.38
CA PHE A 208 8.52 -5.97 -11.49
C PHE A 208 7.44 -6.05 -10.40
N ILE A 209 6.21 -6.43 -10.76
CA ILE A 209 5.10 -6.61 -9.81
C ILE A 209 5.42 -7.73 -8.81
N ARG A 210 6.01 -8.84 -9.26
CA ARG A 210 6.47 -9.93 -8.39
C ARG A 210 7.54 -9.46 -7.40
N ILE A 211 8.52 -8.68 -7.85
CA ILE A 211 9.56 -8.12 -6.98
C ILE A 211 8.94 -7.13 -5.97
N ALA A 212 8.05 -6.26 -6.44
CA ALA A 212 7.35 -5.29 -5.62
C ALA A 212 6.46 -5.95 -4.55
N SER A 213 5.77 -7.04 -4.89
CA SER A 213 4.90 -7.77 -3.95
C SER A 213 5.69 -8.34 -2.79
N VAL A 214 6.81 -9.01 -3.08
CA VAL A 214 7.72 -9.54 -2.05
C VAL A 214 8.31 -8.41 -1.21
N PHE A 215 8.79 -7.34 -1.84
CA PHE A 215 9.36 -6.20 -1.12
C PHE A 215 8.36 -5.53 -0.17
N TYR A 216 7.15 -5.26 -0.65
CA TYR A 216 6.07 -4.66 0.14
C TYR A 216 5.68 -5.55 1.32
N ARG A 217 5.44 -6.86 1.07
CA ARG A 217 5.07 -7.82 2.10
C ARG A 217 6.14 -7.96 3.17
N ASP A 218 7.40 -8.06 2.76
CA ASP A 218 8.52 -8.19 3.69
C ASP A 218 8.60 -6.96 4.62
N LEU A 219 8.55 -5.75 4.05
CA LEU A 219 8.64 -4.52 4.85
C LEU A 219 7.47 -4.31 5.81
N ILE A 220 6.24 -4.61 5.39
CA ILE A 220 5.08 -4.47 6.28
C ILE A 220 5.14 -5.51 7.42
N SER A 221 5.67 -6.70 7.14
CA SER A 221 5.77 -7.82 8.10
C SER A 221 6.90 -7.64 9.10
N ILE A 222 8.01 -7.00 8.71
CA ILE A 222 9.04 -6.56 9.65
C ILE A 222 8.45 -5.60 10.69
N HIS A 223 7.48 -4.77 10.25
CA HIS A 223 6.76 -3.83 11.10
C HIS A 223 7.71 -2.93 11.91
N PRO A 224 8.59 -2.16 11.24
CA PRO A 224 9.73 -1.51 11.90
C PRO A 224 9.36 -0.34 12.82
N PHE A 225 8.15 0.19 12.76
CA PHE A 225 7.71 1.34 13.54
C PHE A 225 6.73 0.95 14.64
N GLU A 226 6.57 1.84 15.63
CA GLU A 226 5.57 1.69 16.70
C GLU A 226 4.13 1.67 16.16
N ASP A 227 3.85 2.51 15.17
CA ASP A 227 2.57 2.60 14.47
C ASP A 227 2.79 3.13 13.05
N CYS A 228 1.72 3.34 12.28
CA CYS A 228 1.73 3.86 10.91
C CYS A 228 2.47 2.99 9.89
N ASN A 229 2.83 1.74 10.23
CA ASN A 229 3.53 0.83 9.34
C ASN A 229 2.80 0.64 8.01
N GLY A 230 1.50 0.35 8.01
CA GLY A 230 0.70 0.19 6.78
C GLY A 230 0.77 1.41 5.85
N ARG A 231 0.50 2.59 6.39
CA ARG A 231 0.53 3.86 5.63
C ARG A 231 1.93 4.19 5.11
N ALA A 232 2.95 4.10 5.95
CA ALA A 232 4.33 4.43 5.57
C ALA A 232 4.89 3.43 4.55
N THR A 233 4.69 2.13 4.79
CA THR A 233 5.17 1.07 3.87
C THR A 233 4.50 1.21 2.51
N ARG A 234 3.19 1.47 2.48
CA ARG A 234 2.47 1.62 1.21
C ARG A 234 2.94 2.82 0.40
N LEU A 235 3.21 3.95 1.06
CA LEU A 235 3.77 5.12 0.38
C LEU A 235 5.18 4.85 -0.15
N PHE A 236 6.02 4.14 0.61
CA PHE A 236 7.42 3.89 0.26
C PHE A 236 7.58 2.75 -0.75
N ALA A 237 7.14 1.55 -0.36
CA ALA A 237 7.44 0.28 -1.02
C ALA A 237 6.37 -0.17 -2.02
N LEU A 238 5.27 0.57 -2.15
CA LEU A 238 4.24 0.32 -3.14
C LEU A 238 4.05 1.54 -4.04
N TYR A 239 3.41 2.60 -3.56
CA TYR A 239 3.11 3.76 -4.41
C TYR A 239 4.37 4.45 -4.92
N GLY A 240 5.35 4.66 -4.04
CA GLY A 240 6.62 5.31 -4.35
C GLY A 240 7.37 4.62 -5.48
N ILE A 241 7.53 3.30 -5.41
CA ILE A 241 8.26 2.55 -6.44
C ILE A 241 7.53 2.51 -7.78
N PHE A 242 6.19 2.39 -7.80
CA PHE A 242 5.44 2.38 -9.07
C PHE A 242 5.47 3.75 -9.75
N ILE A 243 5.24 4.83 -8.99
CA ILE A 243 5.28 6.20 -9.52
C ILE A 243 6.67 6.52 -10.08
N ARG A 244 7.75 6.09 -9.40
CA ARG A 244 9.12 6.30 -9.88
C ARG A 244 9.38 5.64 -11.24
N GLU A 245 8.74 4.51 -11.50
CA GLU A 245 8.83 3.79 -12.78
C GLU A 245 7.86 4.32 -13.85
N GLY A 246 7.14 5.42 -13.58
CA GLY A 246 6.13 5.98 -14.51
C GLY A 246 4.84 5.17 -14.58
N LEU A 247 4.59 4.31 -13.58
CA LEU A 247 3.38 3.51 -13.46
C LEU A 247 2.39 4.19 -12.50
N ALA A 248 1.11 3.90 -12.69
CA ALA A 248 0.10 4.29 -11.72
C ALA A 248 0.35 3.57 -10.37
N PRO A 249 0.12 4.23 -9.22
CA PRO A 249 0.16 3.54 -7.94
C PRO A 249 -1.00 2.53 -7.88
N PRO A 250 -0.79 1.26 -7.50
CA PRO A 250 -1.85 0.26 -7.46
C PRO A 250 -2.89 0.58 -6.37
N ARG A 251 -4.19 0.50 -6.69
CA ARG A 251 -5.28 0.73 -5.73
C ARG A 251 -5.87 -0.58 -5.23
N PHE A 252 -5.62 -0.90 -3.97
CA PHE A 252 -6.12 -2.13 -3.36
C PHE A 252 -7.60 -2.00 -3.00
N ARG A 253 -8.31 -3.13 -2.99
CA ARG A 253 -9.68 -3.22 -2.52
C ARG A 253 -9.75 -3.16 -1.00
N ASP A 254 -8.90 -3.95 -0.35
CA ASP A 254 -8.71 -3.96 1.09
C ASP A 254 -7.24 -3.68 1.38
N ILE A 255 -6.99 -2.66 2.20
CA ILE A 255 -5.65 -2.19 2.51
C ILE A 255 -5.04 -2.89 3.74
N ASP A 256 -5.85 -3.65 4.49
CA ASP A 256 -5.46 -4.25 5.77
C ASP A 256 -5.20 -5.77 5.67
N GLU A 257 -5.38 -6.38 4.50
CA GLU A 257 -5.16 -7.82 4.27
C GLU A 257 -3.69 -8.19 3.93
N ASP A 258 -2.77 -7.22 3.86
CA ASP A 258 -1.46 -7.38 3.22
C ASP A 258 -0.52 -8.44 3.83
N PHE A 259 -0.62 -8.72 5.13
CA PHE A 259 0.15 -9.81 5.76
C PHE A 259 -0.56 -11.17 5.73
N THR A 260 -1.86 -11.20 5.41
CA THR A 260 -2.67 -12.43 5.30
C THR A 260 -2.69 -13.02 3.89
N LEU A 261 -2.29 -12.24 2.88
CA LEU A 261 -2.15 -12.70 1.51
C LEU A 261 -0.81 -13.42 1.30
N SER A 262 -0.83 -14.48 0.48
CA SER A 262 0.39 -15.05 -0.09
C SER A 262 1.06 -14.05 -1.05
N ASN A 263 2.35 -14.24 -1.37
CA ASN A 263 3.04 -13.40 -2.36
C ASN A 263 2.33 -13.39 -3.72
N ARG A 264 1.72 -14.52 -4.11
CA ARG A 264 1.00 -14.66 -5.39
C ARG A 264 -0.34 -13.93 -5.37
N GLU A 265 -1.08 -14.02 -4.27
CA GLU A 265 -2.34 -13.27 -4.12
C GLU A 265 -2.06 -11.77 -4.06
N LEU A 266 -1.00 -11.36 -3.37
CA LEU A 266 -0.56 -9.97 -3.33
C LEU A 266 -0.07 -9.47 -4.70
N GLU A 267 0.67 -10.29 -5.45
CA GLU A 267 1.05 -10.00 -6.83
C GLU A 267 -0.20 -9.76 -7.71
N HIS A 268 -1.19 -10.63 -7.58
CA HIS A 268 -2.47 -10.47 -8.28
C HIS A 268 -3.21 -9.20 -7.86
N GLU A 269 -3.29 -8.91 -6.56
CA GLU A 269 -3.96 -7.71 -6.05
C GLU A 269 -3.22 -6.42 -6.47
N ILE A 270 -1.89 -6.44 -6.58
CA ILE A 270 -1.13 -5.33 -7.15
C ILE A 270 -1.46 -5.16 -8.63
N GLN A 271 -1.47 -6.24 -9.41
CA GLN A 271 -1.80 -6.20 -10.84
C GLN A 271 -3.22 -5.67 -11.09
N GLU A 272 -4.21 -6.16 -10.34
CA GLU A 272 -5.57 -5.64 -10.41
C GLU A 272 -5.65 -4.19 -9.91
N GLY A 273 -4.89 -3.85 -8.88
CA GLY A 273 -4.76 -2.49 -8.38
C GLY A 273 -4.25 -1.51 -9.43
N LEU A 274 -3.30 -1.92 -10.28
CA LEU A 274 -2.85 -1.13 -11.43
C LEU A 274 -3.97 -0.93 -12.44
N ASN A 275 -4.70 -2.00 -12.77
CA ASN A 275 -5.82 -1.94 -13.70
C ASN A 275 -6.92 -0.98 -13.20
N ARG A 276 -7.23 -1.02 -11.90
CA ARG A 276 -8.16 -0.08 -11.24
C ARG A 276 -7.68 1.37 -11.34
N SER A 277 -6.39 1.62 -11.14
CA SER A 277 -5.82 2.96 -11.27
C SER A 277 -5.82 3.47 -12.71
N ASN A 278 -5.45 2.63 -13.68
CA ASN A 278 -5.47 3.00 -15.10
C ASN A 278 -6.89 3.32 -15.59
N ARG A 279 -7.89 2.52 -15.19
CA ARG A 279 -9.31 2.82 -15.47
C ARG A 279 -9.74 4.16 -14.88
N LEU A 280 -9.40 4.42 -13.62
CA LEU A 280 -9.67 5.72 -13.00
C LEU A 280 -9.03 6.86 -13.79
N TYR A 281 -7.77 6.74 -14.18
CA TYR A 281 -7.07 7.79 -14.91
C TYR A 281 -7.64 8.03 -16.30
N ALA A 282 -8.05 6.97 -17.01
CA ALA A 282 -8.76 7.08 -18.28
C ALA A 282 -10.10 7.83 -18.12
N GLU A 283 -10.88 7.49 -17.09
CA GLU A 283 -12.17 8.13 -16.80
C GLU A 283 -12.00 9.61 -16.41
N LEU A 284 -11.02 9.93 -15.55
CA LEU A 284 -10.67 11.31 -15.21
C LEU A 284 -10.29 12.12 -16.46
N ALA A 285 -9.46 11.55 -17.33
CA ALA A 285 -9.01 12.21 -18.55
C ALA A 285 -10.19 12.44 -19.53
N GLU A 286 -11.14 11.52 -19.59
CA GLU A 286 -12.37 11.69 -20.38
C GLU A 286 -13.24 12.81 -19.82
N ASN A 287 -13.53 12.79 -18.52
CA ASN A 287 -14.36 13.79 -17.87
C ASN A 287 -13.77 15.20 -18.04
N ILE A 288 -12.46 15.35 -17.84
CA ILE A 288 -11.77 16.62 -18.08
C ILE A 288 -11.93 17.09 -19.54
N ARG A 289 -11.76 16.18 -20.51
CA ARG A 289 -11.88 16.52 -21.95
C ARG A 289 -13.29 16.98 -22.32
N GLN A 290 -14.30 16.43 -21.64
CA GLN A 290 -15.70 16.77 -21.81
C GLN A 290 -16.15 17.98 -20.97
N GLY A 291 -15.26 18.59 -20.18
CA GLY A 291 -15.58 19.70 -19.30
C GLY A 291 -16.46 19.31 -18.11
N ARG A 292 -16.47 18.01 -17.74
CA ARG A 292 -17.22 17.47 -16.61
C ARG A 292 -16.45 17.66 -15.30
N PRO A 293 -17.16 17.87 -14.17
CA PRO A 293 -16.55 17.90 -12.85
C PRO A 293 -15.89 16.56 -12.51
N LEU A 294 -14.82 16.59 -11.71
CA LEU A 294 -14.09 15.37 -11.32
C LEU A 294 -14.95 14.47 -10.44
N GLU A 295 -15.88 15.06 -9.70
CA GLU A 295 -16.87 14.43 -8.84
C GLU A 295 -17.78 13.44 -9.57
N ASP A 296 -17.91 13.57 -10.90
CA ASP A 296 -18.64 12.60 -11.74
C ASP A 296 -17.87 11.27 -11.91
N THR A 297 -16.61 11.23 -11.49
CA THR A 297 -15.76 10.03 -11.57
C THR A 297 -15.97 9.12 -10.35
N VAL A 298 -17.02 8.30 -10.39
CA VAL A 298 -17.42 7.44 -9.25
C VAL A 298 -16.29 6.50 -8.80
N ARG A 299 -15.39 6.11 -9.72
CA ARG A 299 -14.24 5.26 -9.42
C ARG A 299 -13.22 5.88 -8.46
N ILE A 300 -13.29 7.19 -8.19
CA ILE A 300 -12.49 7.82 -7.13
C ILE A 300 -12.84 7.18 -5.79
N ALA A 301 -14.13 6.97 -5.52
CA ALA A 301 -14.60 6.38 -4.27
C ALA A 301 -14.67 4.84 -4.32
N ILE A 302 -14.90 4.26 -5.50
CA ILE A 302 -15.16 2.81 -5.65
C ILE A 302 -14.19 2.20 -6.69
N PRO A 303 -13.04 1.65 -6.26
CA PRO A 303 -12.03 1.10 -7.17
C PRO A 303 -12.55 -0.02 -8.09
N ASP A 304 -13.45 -0.87 -7.56
CA ASP A 304 -13.98 -2.08 -8.23
C ASP A 304 -15.31 -1.84 -8.97
N LEU A 305 -15.62 -0.60 -9.35
CA LEU A 305 -16.82 -0.37 -10.14
C LEU A 305 -16.74 -1.22 -11.43
N PRO A 306 -17.70 -2.11 -11.73
CA PRO A 306 -17.69 -2.85 -12.97
C PRO A 306 -17.79 -1.91 -14.18
N ASP A 307 -17.13 -2.26 -15.28
CA ASP A 307 -17.13 -1.45 -16.52
C ASP A 307 -18.52 -1.36 -17.16
N PHE A 308 -19.39 -2.33 -16.86
CA PHE A 308 -20.80 -2.31 -17.19
C PHE A 308 -21.60 -2.61 -15.94
N LEU A 309 -22.28 -1.58 -15.43
CA LEU A 309 -23.45 -1.80 -14.62
C LEU A 309 -24.63 -1.27 -15.39
N GLU A 310 -25.53 -2.17 -15.77
CA GLU A 310 -26.91 -1.79 -16.05
C GLU A 310 -27.39 -0.84 -14.93
N PRO A 311 -28.04 0.28 -15.23
CA PRO A 311 -28.32 1.32 -14.26
C PRO A 311 -29.07 0.80 -13.00
N SER A 312 -29.89 -0.25 -13.17
CA SER A 312 -30.57 -1.00 -12.10
C SER A 312 -29.61 -1.77 -11.16
N ASN A 313 -28.53 -2.35 -11.69
CA ASN A 313 -27.51 -3.08 -10.94
C ASN A 313 -26.56 -2.13 -10.20
N LEU A 314 -26.30 -0.95 -10.76
CA LEU A 314 -25.50 0.09 -10.10
C LEU A 314 -26.20 0.63 -8.85
N LEU A 315 -27.49 0.92 -8.94
CA LEU A 315 -28.26 1.37 -7.76
C LEU A 315 -28.29 0.31 -6.65
N MET A 316 -28.38 -0.96 -7.03
CA MET A 316 -28.36 -2.09 -6.09
C MET A 316 -26.96 -2.29 -5.45
N PHE A 317 -25.90 -2.13 -6.24
CA PHE A 317 -24.51 -2.18 -5.79
C PHE A 317 -24.16 -0.99 -4.87
N LEU A 318 -24.54 0.23 -5.24
CA LEU A 318 -24.34 1.44 -4.44
C LEU A 318 -25.09 1.38 -3.12
N ARG A 319 -26.33 0.85 -3.11
CA ARG A 319 -27.06 0.58 -1.86
C ARG A 319 -26.32 -0.42 -0.98
N ARG A 320 -25.78 -1.50 -1.57
CA ARG A 320 -25.00 -2.50 -0.83
C ARG A 320 -23.72 -1.92 -0.22
N ILE A 321 -23.05 -1.00 -0.91
CA ILE A 321 -21.86 -0.29 -0.40
C ILE A 321 -22.25 0.70 0.71
N SER A 322 -23.30 1.51 0.53
CA SER A 322 -23.71 2.52 1.53
C SER A 322 -24.11 1.89 2.87
N PHE A 323 -24.62 0.65 2.86
CA PHE A 323 -24.89 -0.10 4.08
C PHE A 323 -23.64 -0.49 4.87
N ASN A 324 -22.47 -0.58 4.21
CA ASN A 324 -21.22 -1.04 4.83
C ASN A 324 -20.21 0.08 5.14
N THR A 325 -20.35 1.28 4.57
CA THR A 325 -19.28 2.30 4.61
C THR A 325 -19.65 3.64 5.26
N ASN A 326 -20.83 3.80 5.87
CA ASN A 326 -21.33 5.09 6.42
C ASN A 326 -21.26 6.26 5.40
N PHE A 327 -21.26 5.97 4.10
CA PHE A 327 -21.23 6.97 3.04
C PHE A 327 -22.64 7.50 2.78
N ASP A 328 -22.81 8.82 2.56
CA ASP A 328 -24.12 9.39 2.21
C ASP A 328 -24.56 8.87 0.83
N PRO A 329 -25.61 8.03 0.77
CA PRO A 329 -26.08 7.47 -0.48
C PRO A 329 -26.56 8.54 -1.46
N ASN A 330 -26.93 9.75 -0.99
CA ASN A 330 -27.37 10.83 -1.86
C ASN A 330 -26.25 11.43 -2.71
N VAL A 331 -24.98 11.35 -2.28
CA VAL A 331 -23.83 11.76 -3.11
C VAL A 331 -23.67 10.80 -4.30
N LEU A 332 -23.77 9.50 -4.05
CA LEU A 332 -23.68 8.46 -5.08
C LEU A 332 -24.89 8.48 -6.02
N ILE A 333 -26.10 8.73 -5.50
CA ILE A 333 -27.32 8.87 -6.30
C ILE A 333 -27.28 10.12 -7.19
N ARG A 334 -26.68 11.23 -6.72
CA ARG A 334 -26.51 12.45 -7.53
C ARG A 334 -25.53 12.24 -8.69
N ALA A 335 -24.37 11.64 -8.42
CA ALA A 335 -23.41 11.27 -9.47
C ALA A 335 -24.04 10.32 -10.51
N TYR A 336 -24.85 9.36 -10.05
CA TYR A 336 -25.59 8.45 -10.93
C TYR A 336 -26.67 9.14 -11.76
N ASN A 337 -27.49 10.02 -11.17
CA ASN A 337 -28.56 10.69 -11.91
C ASN A 337 -27.99 11.61 -13.00
N ASN A 338 -26.84 12.22 -12.76
CA ASN A 338 -26.12 12.99 -13.78
C ASN A 338 -25.67 12.09 -14.94
N HIS A 339 -25.18 10.87 -14.65
CA HIS A 339 -24.71 9.93 -15.68
C HIS A 339 -25.86 9.23 -16.45
N ALA A 340 -26.94 8.86 -15.77
CA ALA A 340 -28.09 8.18 -16.36
C ALA A 340 -28.89 9.10 -17.30
N LEU A 341 -28.96 10.41 -17.00
CA LEU A 341 -29.58 11.40 -17.88
C LEU A 341 -28.87 11.46 -19.24
N GLU A 342 -27.56 11.23 -19.31
CA GLU A 342 -26.78 11.29 -20.55
C GLU A 342 -26.97 10.05 -21.44
N MET A 343 -27.13 8.86 -20.85
CA MET A 343 -27.44 7.65 -21.63
C MET A 343 -28.85 7.69 -22.24
N SER A 344 -29.76 8.47 -21.67
CA SER A 344 -31.09 8.75 -22.25
C SER A 344 -31.09 9.85 -23.33
N PHE A 345 -29.96 10.52 -23.58
CA PHE A 345 -29.79 11.50 -24.66
C PHE A 345 -28.70 11.04 -25.64
N SER A 346 -28.82 9.83 -26.19
CA SER A 346 -28.24 9.55 -27.52
C SER A 346 -29.14 10.18 -28.58
N PRO A 347 -28.66 11.11 -29.43
CA PRO A 347 -29.46 11.78 -30.45
C PRO A 347 -29.91 10.88 -31.62
N ASP A 348 -29.51 9.60 -31.65
CA ASP A 348 -29.64 8.76 -32.84
C ASP A 348 -31.06 8.24 -33.13
N HIS A 349 -32.09 8.69 -32.39
CA HIS A 349 -33.49 8.29 -32.63
C HIS A 349 -34.49 9.46 -32.74
N LEU A 350 -34.04 10.68 -33.09
CA LEU A 350 -34.95 11.81 -33.34
C LEU A 350 -35.06 12.28 -34.79
N PHE A 351 -34.64 11.44 -35.75
CA PHE A 351 -35.07 11.54 -37.15
C PHE A 351 -35.21 10.15 -37.76
N ASP A 352 -36.42 9.58 -37.64
CA ASP A 352 -37.15 8.89 -38.71
C ASP A 352 -38.65 8.90 -38.40
#